data_AF-A0AAV6APA8-F1
#
_entry.id   AF-A0AAV6APA8-F1
#
_cell.length_a   1.000
_cell.length_b   1.000
_cell.length_c   1.000
_cell.angle_alpha   90.00
_cell.angle_beta   90.00
_cell.angle_gamma   90.00
#
_symmetry.space_group_name_H-M   'P 1'
#
loop_
_entity.id
_entity.type
_entity.pdbx_description
1 polymer ?
#
loop_
_entity_poly.entity_id
_entity_poly.type
_entity_poly.pdbx_seq_one_letter_code
_entity_poly.pdbx_strand_id
1 'polypeptide(L)' 'MSAAQRPRLVLASASPRRLELLRQIGIEPDAVDPAEID' A
#
# COMPACT_ATOMS: atom_id res chain seq x y z
N MET A 1 -12.92 24.46 6.06
CA MET A 1 -12.93 23.52 4.92
C MET A 1 -12.56 22.15 5.45
N SER A 2 -13.44 21.15 5.29
CA SER A 2 -13.11 19.77 5.69
C SER A 2 -12.20 19.18 4.60
N ALA A 3 -10.98 18.79 4.95
CA ALA A 3 -10.15 18.00 4.04
C ALA A 3 -10.80 16.62 3.93
N ALA A 4 -11.17 16.21 2.72
CA ALA A 4 -11.66 14.85 2.49
C ALA A 4 -10.57 13.87 2.93
N GLN A 5 -10.89 13.00 3.90
CA GLN A 5 -9.97 11.97 4.36
C GLN A 5 -9.68 11.03 3.19
N ARG A 6 -8.43 10.96 2.75
CA ARG A 6 -8.04 9.98 1.72
C ARG A 6 -8.30 8.55 2.23
N PRO A 7 -8.73 7.62 1.37
CA PRO A 7 -8.85 6.22 1.78
C PRO A 7 -7.48 5.66 2.17
N ARG A 8 -7.47 4.71 3.11
CA ARG A 8 -6.28 3.97 3.50
C ARG A 8 -5.87 3.01 2.39
N LEU A 9 -4.61 3.01 2.01
CA LEU A 9 -4.03 2.09 1.03
C LEU A 9 -3.25 0.99 1.76
N VAL A 10 -3.58 -0.28 1.50
CA VAL A 10 -2.87 -1.44 2.04
C VAL A 10 -2.29 -2.27 0.90
N LEU A 11 -1.02 -2.63 0.99
CA LEU A 11 -0.37 -3.54 0.04
C LEU A 11 -0.60 -4.99 0.47
N ALA A 12 -1.54 -5.67 -0.19
CA ALA A 12 -1.87 -7.06 0.08
C ALA A 12 -0.86 -8.07 -0.51
N SER A 13 0.45 -7.83 -0.33
CA SER A 13 1.50 -8.69 -0.88
C SER A 13 2.77 -8.67 -0.05
N ALA A 14 3.32 -9.87 0.23
CA ALA A 14 4.64 -10.04 0.83
C ALA A 14 5.82 -9.75 -0.11
N SER A 15 5.58 -9.40 -1.39
CA SER A 15 6.66 -9.22 -2.37
C SER A 15 7.40 -7.88 -2.15
N PRO A 16 8.70 -7.88 -1.83
CA PRO A 16 9.47 -6.64 -1.66
C PRO A 16 9.51 -5.80 -2.95
N ARG A 17 9.52 -6.47 -4.10
CA ARG A 17 9.49 -5.84 -5.43
C ARG A 17 8.23 -5.02 -5.66
N ARG A 18 7.07 -5.44 -5.13
CA ARG A 18 5.82 -4.68 -5.26
C ARG A 18 5.82 -3.40 -4.42
N LEU A 19 6.37 -3.46 -3.21
CA LEU A 19 6.55 -2.27 -2.38
C LEU A 19 7.46 -1.25 -3.09
N GLU A 20 8.55 -1.72 -3.68
CA GLU A 20 9.48 -0.85 -4.41
C GLU A 20 8.87 -0.22 -5.66
N LEU A 21 8.03 -0.94 -6.41
CA LEU A 21 7.29 -0.38 -7.54
C LEU A 21 6.34 0.75 -7.12
N LEU A 22 5.63 0.61 -6.00
CA LEU A 22 4.78 1.69 -5.47
C LEU A 22 5.63 2.94 -5.11
N ARG A 23 6.78 2.73 -4.46
CA ARG A 23 7.71 3.80 -4.11
C ARG A 23 8.26 4.53 -5.34
N GLN A 24 8.57 3.81 -6.41
CA GLN A 24 9.05 4.41 -7.67
C GLN A 24 8.05 5.38 -8.29
N ILE A 25 6.74 5.14 -8.10
CA ILE A 25 5.67 6.04 -8.57
C ILE A 25 5.19 7.03 -7.49
N GLY A 26 5.92 7.16 -6.38
CA GLY A 26 5.61 8.11 -5.31
C GLY A 26 4.43 7.71 -4.42
N ILE A 27 4.04 6.43 -4.42
CA ILE A 27 2.97 5.89 -3.58
C ILE A 27 3.60 5.12 -2.41
N GLU A 28 3.30 5.53 -1.19
CA GLU A 28 3.62 4.77 0.02
C GLU A 28 2.31 4.19 0.59
N PRO A 29 2.19 2.85 0.72
CA PRO A 29 1.04 2.25 1.36
C PRO A 29 1.06 2.52 2.87
N ASP A 30 -0.12 2.64 3.49
CA ASP A 30 -0.25 2.83 4.93
C ASP A 30 -0.01 1.52 5.72
N ALA A 31 0.00 0.36 5.04
CA ALA A 31 0.39 -0.94 5.59
C ALA A 31 0.79 -1.94 4.49
N VAL A 32 1.59 -2.94 4.86
CA VAL A 32 1.85 -4.13 4.05
C VAL A 32 1.28 -5.32 4.80
N ASP A 33 0.26 -5.97 4.23
CA ASP A 33 -0.52 -7.02 4.88
C ASP A 33 -0.74 -8.19 3.89
N PRO A 34 0.21 -9.14 3.80
CA PRO A 34 0.14 -10.22 2.82
C PRO A 34 -1.13 -11.07 3.00
N ALA A 35 -1.74 -11.48 1.89
CA ALA A 35 -2.89 -12.36 1.96
C ALA A 35 -2.52 -13.72 2.57
N GLU A 36 -3.30 -14.19 3.53
CA GLU A 36 -3.21 -15.51 4.16
C GLU A 36 -3.89 -16.58 3.28
N ILE A 37 -3.37 -16.80 2.07
CA ILE A 37 -3.91 -17.81 1.14
C ILE A 37 -2.98 -19.02 1.13
N ASP A 38 -3.53 -20.23 1.33
CA ASP A 38 -2.84 -21.52 1.19
C ASP A 38 -2.54 -21.89 -0.27
#